data_AF-A0A931B2X3-F1
#
_entry.id   AF-A0A931B2X3-F1
#
_cell.length_a   1.000
_cell.length_b   1.000
_cell.length_c   1.000
_cell.angle_alpha   90.00
_cell.angle_beta   90.00
_cell.angle_gamma   90.00
#
_symmetry.space_group_name_H-M   'P 1'
#
loop_
_entity.id
_entity.type
_entity.pdbx_description
1 polymer ?
#
loop_
_entity_poly.entity_id
_entity_poly.type
_entity_poly.pdbx_seq_one_letter_code
_entity_poly.pdbx_strand_id
1 'polypeptide(L)'
;MATRHHYHLDIDGHSVSLDLRTGYTWRTEDILLLVDGKELGYRHERHPATTVLEAELSGEPPTPISVRIDHPHHGGHRPHTPICTLLIEGRRLPMPESVPA
;
A
#
# COMPACT_ATOMS: atom_id res chain seq x y z
N MET A 1 -19.95 -2.77 5.95
CA MET A 1 -19.31 -1.67 5.19
C MET A 1 -17.91 -2.16 4.84
N ALA A 2 -17.51 -2.07 3.57
CA ALA A 2 -16.11 -2.35 3.20
C ALA A 2 -15.27 -1.14 3.65
N THR A 3 -14.13 -1.38 4.29
CA THR A 3 -13.21 -0.30 4.66
C THR A 3 -12.29 -0.05 3.48
N ARG A 4 -12.10 1.22 3.11
CA ARG A 4 -11.14 1.61 2.07
C ARG A 4 -10.11 2.53 2.70
N HIS A 5 -8.85 2.23 2.44
CA HIS A 5 -7.71 3.07 2.78
C HIS A 5 -7.01 3.48 1.49
N HIS A 6 -6.57 4.71 1.44
CA HIS A 6 -5.81 5.24 0.33
C HIS A 6 -4.54 5.87 0.88
N TYR A 7 -3.38 5.42 0.41
CA TYR A 7 -2.07 5.94 0.82
C TYR A 7 -1.41 6.57 -0.38
N HIS A 8 -0.72 7.67 -0.15
CA HIS A 8 -0.09 8.41 -1.22
C HIS A 8 1.20 9.09 -0.76
N LEU A 9 2.23 9.02 -1.59
CA LEU A 9 3.51 9.68 -1.38
C LEU A 9 4.10 10.07 -2.73
N ASP A 10 4.49 11.34 -2.87
CA ASP A 10 5.33 11.80 -3.97
C ASP A 10 6.81 11.60 -3.62
N ILE A 11 7.55 10.95 -4.52
CA ILE A 11 8.98 10.66 -4.36
C ILE A 11 9.70 10.73 -5.70
N ASP A 12 10.82 11.45 -5.75
CA ASP A 12 11.67 11.57 -6.93
C ASP A 12 10.93 11.96 -8.23
N GLY A 13 9.85 12.74 -8.09
CA GLY A 13 9.01 13.18 -9.21
C GLY A 13 7.91 12.19 -9.63
N HIS A 14 7.80 11.05 -8.94
CA HIS A 14 6.77 10.04 -9.15
C HIS A 14 5.70 10.08 -8.06
N SER A 15 4.46 9.86 -8.49
CA SER A 15 3.31 9.70 -7.60
C SER A 15 3.12 8.22 -7.29
N VAL A 16 3.37 7.81 -6.04
CA VAL A 16 3.15 6.42 -5.60
C VAL A 16 1.89 6.37 -4.75
N SER A 17 0.93 5.56 -5.15
CA SER A 17 -0.35 5.43 -4.45
C SER A 17 -0.72 3.98 -4.21
N LEU A 18 -1.32 3.71 -3.06
CA LEU A 18 -1.80 2.39 -2.69
C LEU A 18 -3.25 2.46 -2.25
N ASP A 19 -4.10 1.73 -2.98
CA ASP A 19 -5.50 1.53 -2.67
C ASP A 19 -5.66 0.18 -1.98
N LEU A 20 -6.24 0.20 -0.79
CA LEU A 20 -6.53 -1.01 -0.02
C LEU A 20 -8.02 -1.06 0.30
N ARG A 21 -8.67 -2.16 -0.07
CA ARG A 21 -10.08 -2.41 0.18
C ARG A 21 -10.25 -3.69 0.97
N THR A 22 -10.72 -3.56 2.19
CA THR A 22 -11.03 -4.70 3.06
C THR A 22 -12.48 -5.12 2.87
N GLY A 23 -12.69 -6.40 2.58
CA GLY A 23 -14.00 -7.00 2.37
C GLY A 23 -14.87 -7.01 3.64
N TYR A 24 -16.16 -7.31 3.47
CA TYR A 24 -17.18 -7.21 4.54
C TYR A 24 -16.87 -8.05 5.78
N THR A 25 -16.22 -9.20 5.60
CA THR A 25 -15.88 -10.11 6.70
C THR A 25 -14.50 -9.84 7.30
N TRP A 26 -13.79 -8.82 6.81
CA TRP A 26 -12.39 -8.50 7.12
C TRP A 26 -11.41 -9.66 6.90
N ARG A 27 -11.82 -10.67 6.15
CA ARG A 27 -11.01 -11.85 5.84
C ARG A 27 -10.22 -11.69 4.56
N THR A 28 -10.63 -10.80 3.67
CA THR A 28 -10.02 -10.63 2.34
C THR A 28 -9.74 -9.16 2.10
N GLU A 29 -8.64 -8.89 1.43
CA GLU A 29 -8.23 -7.56 1.01
C GLU A 29 -7.88 -7.56 -0.48
N ASP A 30 -8.33 -6.52 -1.16
CA ASP A 30 -7.85 -6.13 -2.47
C ASP A 30 -6.85 -4.99 -2.29
N ILE A 31 -5.67 -5.13 -2.87
CA ILE A 31 -4.59 -4.18 -2.75
C ILE A 31 -4.13 -3.82 -4.17
N LEU A 32 -4.11 -2.54 -4.47
CA LEU A 32 -3.75 -2.00 -5.77
C LEU A 32 -2.64 -0.95 -5.59
N LEU A 33 -1.52 -1.18 -6.25
CA LEU A 33 -0.37 -0.27 -6.32
C LEU A 33 -0.39 0.48 -7.65
N LEU A 34 -0.35 1.81 -7.55
CA LEU A 34 -0.30 2.74 -8.65
C LEU A 34 1.01 3.54 -8.60
N VAL A 35 1.67 3.68 -9.74
CA VAL A 35 2.77 4.64 -9.93
C VAL A 35 2.41 5.52 -11.12
N ASP A 36 2.39 6.83 -10.91
CA ASP A 36 1.97 7.84 -11.89
C ASP A 36 0.58 7.54 -12.48
N GLY A 37 -0.31 7.00 -11.64
CA GLY A 37 -1.66 6.59 -12.04
C GLY A 37 -1.74 5.28 -12.83
N LYS A 38 -0.62 4.58 -13.05
CA LYS A 38 -0.60 3.27 -13.71
C LYS A 38 -0.57 2.15 -12.69
N GLU A 39 -1.39 1.12 -12.90
CA GLU A 39 -1.36 -0.10 -12.10
C GLU A 39 -0.07 -0.87 -12.34
N LEU A 40 0.75 -0.99 -11.30
CA LEU A 40 2.00 -1.76 -11.31
C LEU A 40 1.95 -2.99 -10.41
N GLY A 41 0.94 -3.10 -9.54
CA GLY A 41 0.78 -4.27 -8.69
C GLY A 41 -0.64 -4.44 -8.20
N TYR A 42 -1.11 -5.68 -8.18
CA TYR A 42 -2.39 -6.06 -7.63
C TYR A 42 -2.24 -7.33 -6.80
N ARG A 43 -2.88 -7.35 -5.63
CA ARG A 43 -3.02 -8.56 -4.81
C ARG A 43 -4.44 -8.68 -4.28
N HIS A 44 -4.93 -9.92 -4.31
CA HIS A 44 -6.12 -10.33 -3.59
C HIS A 44 -5.72 -11.44 -2.62
N GLU A 45 -5.84 -11.19 -1.33
CA GLU A 45 -5.36 -12.14 -0.33
C GLU A 45 -6.16 -12.13 0.96
N ARG A 46 -5.95 -13.19 1.75
CA ARG A 46 -6.62 -13.36 3.03
C ARG A 46 -5.85 -12.61 4.10
N HIS A 47 -6.29 -11.38 4.41
CA HIS A 47 -5.80 -10.47 5.46
C HIS A 47 -4.52 -10.94 6.19
N PRO A 48 -3.35 -10.83 5.55
CA PRO A 48 -2.10 -11.26 6.17
C PRO A 48 -1.71 -10.31 7.30
N ALA A 49 -0.67 -10.68 8.05
CA ALA A 49 -0.03 -9.75 8.99
C ALA A 49 0.75 -8.66 8.26
N THR A 50 1.32 -9.01 7.11
CA THR A 50 2.15 -8.13 6.28
C THR A 50 2.00 -8.52 4.82
N THR A 51 1.91 -7.51 3.95
CA THR A 51 1.96 -7.64 2.49
C THR A 51 3.13 -6.84 1.93
N VAL A 52 3.76 -7.34 0.88
CA VAL A 52 4.76 -6.59 0.11
C VAL A 52 4.40 -6.63 -1.38
N LEU A 53 4.38 -5.46 -2.00
CA LEU A 53 4.24 -5.25 -3.44
C LEU A 53 5.53 -4.66 -3.99
N GLU A 54 6.05 -5.21 -5.07
CA GLU A 54 7.26 -4.74 -5.75
C GLU A 54 6.86 -4.02 -7.03
N ALA A 55 7.56 -2.93 -7.35
CA ALA A 55 7.38 -2.17 -8.58
C ALA A 55 8.68 -1.43 -8.93
N GLU A 56 8.68 -0.73 -10.07
CA GLU A 56 9.79 0.10 -10.51
C GLU A 56 9.29 1.50 -10.85
N LEU A 57 10.03 2.52 -10.39
CA LEU A 57 9.84 3.89 -10.85
C LEU A 57 10.52 4.07 -12.20
N SER A 58 9.85 4.82 -13.09
CA SER A 58 10.37 5.07 -14.43
C SER A 58 11.57 6.02 -14.37
N GLY A 59 12.74 5.55 -14.77
CA GLY A 59 13.97 6.32 -14.83
C GLY A 59 15.01 5.61 -15.69
N GLU A 60 16.17 6.24 -15.89
CA GLU A 60 17.33 5.61 -16.51
C GLU A 60 18.52 5.70 -15.54
N PRO A 61 18.84 4.61 -14.81
CA PRO A 61 18.17 3.30 -14.80
C PRO A 61 16.81 3.31 -14.07
N PRO A 62 15.92 2.33 -14.29
CA PRO A 62 14.72 2.14 -13.48
C PRO A 62 15.05 1.96 -12.01
N THR A 63 14.25 2.55 -11.12
CA THR A 63 14.50 2.48 -9.67
C THR A 63 13.56 1.48 -9.01
N PRO A 64 14.05 0.36 -8.45
CA PRO A 64 13.21 -0.62 -7.79
C PRO A 64 12.65 -0.08 -6.47
N ILE A 65 11.38 -0.36 -6.23
CA ILE A 65 10.68 -0.01 -5.01
C ILE A 65 9.92 -1.21 -4.45
N SER A 66 9.65 -1.17 -3.14
CA SER A 66 8.71 -2.09 -2.52
C SER A 66 7.79 -1.34 -1.58
N VAL A 67 6.49 -1.60 -1.65
CA VAL A 67 5.51 -1.09 -0.71
C VAL A 67 5.17 -2.19 0.28
N ARG A 68 5.48 -1.95 1.55
CA ARG A 68 5.17 -2.82 2.67
C ARG A 68 3.93 -2.31 3.40
N ILE A 69 2.98 -3.21 3.59
CA ILE A 69 1.74 -2.95 4.31
C ILE A 69 1.77 -3.83 5.55
N ASP A 70 1.71 -3.20 6.73
CA ASP A 70 1.66 -3.90 7.99
C ASP A 70 0.27 -3.75 8.61
N HIS A 71 -0.31 -4.87 9.01
CA HIS A 71 -1.59 -4.92 9.71
C HIS A 71 -1.34 -5.17 11.19
N PRO A 72 -1.30 -4.12 12.03
CA PRO A 72 -1.04 -4.30 13.45
C PRO A 72 -2.13 -5.20 14.08
N HIS A 73 -1.72 -6.38 14.52
CA HIS A 73 -2.58 -7.29 15.27
C HIS A 73 -2.68 -6.84 16.73
N HIS A 74 -3.81 -6.25 17.11
CA HIS A 74 -4.20 -6.18 18.53
C HIS A 74 -5.40 -7.10 18.74
N GLY A 75 -5.38 -7.87 19.83
CA GLY A 75 -6.35 -8.92 20.17
C GLY A 75 -7.77 -8.41 20.46
N GLY A 76 -8.38 -7.71 19.52
CA GLY A 76 -9.72 -7.15 19.60
C GLY A 76 -10.34 -7.00 18.21
N HIS A 77 -11.67 -7.15 18.16
CA HIS A 77 -12.52 -7.24 16.96
C HIS A 77 -12.60 -5.98 16.08
N ARG A 78 -11.62 -5.06 16.10
CA ARG A 78 -11.64 -3.86 15.23
C ARG A 78 -10.55 -3.94 14.16
N PRO A 79 -10.88 -3.75 12.87
CA PRO A 79 -9.86 -3.53 11.85
C PRO A 79 -9.12 -2.22 12.19
N HIS A 80 -7.80 -2.32 12.33
CA HIS A 80 -6.92 -1.17 12.52
C HIS A 80 -6.53 -0.60 11.17
N THR A 81 -6.24 0.70 11.13
CA THR A 81 -5.65 1.35 9.95
C THR A 81 -4.32 0.67 9.62
N PRO A 82 -4.15 0.10 8.42
CA PRO A 82 -2.88 -0.46 7.98
C PRO A 82 -1.77 0.58 8.02
N ILE A 83 -0.53 0.15 8.22
CA ILE A 83 0.65 1.02 8.15
C ILE A 83 1.31 0.76 6.79
N CYS A 84 1.37 1.78 5.95
CA CYS A 84 1.98 1.70 4.63
C CYS A 84 3.37 2.35 4.63
N THR A 85 4.38 1.62 4.16
CA THR A 85 5.77 2.07 4.10
C THR A 85 6.35 1.80 2.73
N LEU A 86 6.89 2.84 2.09
CA LEU A 86 7.67 2.72 0.87
C LEU A 86 9.13 2.38 1.22
N LEU A 87 9.66 1.36 0.57
CA LEU A 87 11.06 0.96 0.59
C LEU A 87 11.68 1.33 -0.75
N ILE A 88 12.69 2.20 -0.75
CA ILE A 88 13.37 2.68 -1.95
C ILE A 88 14.84 2.94 -1.63
N GLU A 89 15.76 2.38 -2.41
CA GLU A 89 17.21 2.58 -2.24
C GLU A 89 17.71 2.38 -0.78
N GLY A 90 17.15 1.39 -0.07
CA GLY A 90 17.48 1.12 1.33
C GLY A 90 16.85 2.06 2.37
N ARG A 91 16.12 3.09 1.92
CA ARG A 91 15.34 4.01 2.77
C ARG A 91 13.97 3.43 3.07
N ARG A 92 13.42 3.79 4.22
CA ARG A 92 12.03 3.50 4.62
C ARG A 92 11.29 4.82 4.79
N LEU A 93 10.26 5.04 3.98
CA LEU A 93 9.48 6.26 3.98
C LEU A 93 8.03 5.93 4.34
N PRO A 94 7.45 6.56 5.38
CA PRO A 94 6.04 6.36 5.69
C PRO A 94 5.19 6.92 4.55
N MET A 95 4.22 6.14 4.08
CA MET A 95 3.18 6.63 3.16
C MET A 95 1.97 7.02 3.99
N PRO A 96 1.66 8.32 4.13
CA PRO A 96 0.50 8.76 4.91
C PRO A 96 -0.80 8.34 4.23
N GLU A 97 -1.83 8.07 5.05
CA GLU A 97 -3.19 7.92 4.54
C GLU A 97 -3.67 9.27 4.01
N SER A 98 -4.08 9.28 2.74
CA SER A 98 -4.68 10.43 2.10
C SER A 98 -6.19 10.24 2.11
N VAL A 99 -6.89 11.12 2.81
CA VAL A 99 -8.35 11.15 2.79
C VAL A 99 -8.76 11.80 1.47
N PRO A 100 -9.47 11.11 0.56
CA PRO A 100 -10.02 11.79 -0.60
C PRO A 100 -10.97 12.90 -0.10
N ALA A 101 -10.74 14.13 -0.57
CA ALA A 101 -11.54 15.30 -0.24
C ALA A 101 -13.00 15.16 -0.70
#